data_AF-A0A927ACL7-F1
#
_entry.id   AF-A0A927ACL7-F1
#
_cell.length_a   1.000
_cell.length_b   1.000
_cell.length_c   1.000
_cell.angle_alpha   90.00
_cell.angle_beta   90.00
_cell.angle_gamma   90.00
#
_symmetry.space_group_name_H-M   'P 1'
#
loop_
_entity.id
_entity.type
_entity.pdbx_description
1 polymer ?
#
loop_
_entity_poly.entity_id
_entity_poly.type
_entity_poly.pdbx_seq_one_letter_code
_entity_poly.pdbx_strand_id
1 'polypeptide(L)'
;MSYSATRVFLGKIQMQDLAVDVARKDERVTVPFDRETLERVEAMADQEERPVARQITLLVKAALELIDHQGFKLVDGKLRKVSIESVDIDSEE
;
A
#
# COMPACT_ATOMS: atom_id res chain seq x y z
N MET A 1 56.58 -23.83 -23.81
CA MET A 1 56.13 -22.48 -24.23
C MET A 1 54.99 -22.07 -23.29
N SER A 2 55.18 -20.98 -22.53
CA SER A 2 54.14 -20.14 -21.90
C SER A 2 53.06 -19.75 -22.94
N TYR A 3 51.80 -19.42 -22.62
CA TYR A 3 51.24 -18.39 -21.71
C TYR A 3 49.86 -18.87 -21.18
N SER A 4 49.50 -18.73 -19.90
CA SER A 4 48.93 -17.56 -19.21
C SER A 4 47.80 -16.83 -19.94
N ALA A 5 46.56 -16.97 -19.44
CA ALA A 5 45.55 -15.90 -19.44
C ALA A 5 44.45 -16.21 -18.42
N THR A 6 44.61 -15.66 -17.23
CA THR A 6 43.59 -15.48 -16.20
C THR A 6 42.35 -14.78 -16.79
N ARG A 7 41.16 -15.38 -16.60
CA ARG A 7 39.89 -14.63 -16.63
C ARG A 7 39.16 -14.82 -15.32
N VAL A 8 39.42 -13.89 -14.41
CA VAL A 8 38.52 -13.52 -13.31
C VAL A 8 37.38 -12.73 -13.95
N PHE A 9 36.14 -13.21 -13.83
CA PHE A 9 34.96 -12.33 -13.90
C PHE A 9 33.82 -12.88 -13.06
N LEU A 10 33.87 -12.52 -11.77
CA LEU A 10 32.80 -11.93 -10.97
C LEU A 10 31.36 -12.04 -11.52
N GLY A 11 30.80 -13.25 -11.48
CA GLY A 11 29.36 -13.49 -11.65
C GLY A 11 28.68 -13.52 -10.28
N LYS A 12 28.42 -12.34 -9.72
CA LYS A 12 27.44 -12.00 -8.67
C LYS A 12 26.97 -13.14 -7.75
N ILE A 13 27.52 -13.14 -6.54
CA ILE A 13 26.83 -13.65 -5.34
C ILE A 13 25.55 -12.80 -5.13
N GLN A 14 24.54 -13.39 -4.49
CA GLN A 14 23.34 -12.78 -3.86
C GLN A 14 22.08 -12.81 -4.76
N MET A 15 20.96 -13.46 -4.41
CA MET A 15 20.47 -13.94 -3.12
C MET A 15 19.70 -15.26 -3.27
N GLN A 16 20.16 -16.29 -2.56
CA GLN A 16 19.25 -17.18 -1.86
C GLN A 16 18.84 -16.42 -0.61
N ASP A 17 17.73 -15.69 -0.68
CA ASP A 17 17.02 -15.29 0.53
C ASP A 17 15.52 -15.40 0.26
N LEU A 18 14.95 -16.36 0.99
CA LEU A 18 13.58 -16.42 1.48
C LEU A 18 12.48 -16.12 0.46
N ALA A 19 11.81 -17.14 -0.06
CA ALA A 19 10.72 -17.79 0.69
C ALA A 19 9.84 -16.77 1.44
N VAL A 20 9.20 -15.88 0.71
CA VAL A 20 8.03 -15.15 1.19
C VAL A 20 6.90 -15.45 0.22
N ASP A 21 6.68 -16.74 0.00
CA ASP A 21 5.43 -17.29 -0.49
C ASP A 21 4.42 -17.13 0.67
N VAL A 22 4.06 -15.88 0.99
CA VAL A 22 2.91 -15.66 1.87
C VAL A 22 1.70 -15.86 0.98
N ALA A 23 1.36 -17.13 0.77
CA ALA A 23 -0.01 -17.56 0.78
C ALA A 23 -0.60 -17.15 2.14
N ARG A 24 -0.82 -15.85 2.36
CA ARG A 24 -1.76 -15.38 3.37
C ARG A 24 -3.07 -15.95 2.88
N LYS A 25 -3.47 -17.09 3.44
CA LYS A 25 -4.89 -17.47 3.47
C LYS A 25 -5.66 -16.19 3.73
N ASP A 26 -6.61 -15.87 2.87
CA ASP A 26 -7.51 -14.73 3.06
C ASP A 26 -8.10 -14.81 4.47
N GLU A 27 -7.46 -14.12 5.40
CA GLU A 27 -7.88 -14.12 6.80
C GLU A 27 -9.19 -13.36 6.81
N ARG A 28 -10.28 -14.07 7.15
CA ARG A 28 -11.59 -13.46 7.21
C ARG A 28 -11.65 -12.59 8.45
N VAL A 29 -11.45 -11.30 8.27
CA VAL A 29 -11.61 -10.30 9.32
C VAL A 29 -13.06 -9.79 9.30
N THR A 30 -13.74 -9.86 10.44
CA THR A 30 -15.03 -9.20 10.63
C THR A 30 -14.78 -7.78 11.12
N VAL A 31 -15.19 -6.79 10.32
CA VAL A 31 -15.08 -5.37 10.67
C VAL A 31 -16.48 -4.86 11.01
N PRO A 32 -16.70 -4.30 12.21
CA PRO A 32 -17.99 -3.70 12.56
C PRO A 32 -18.17 -2.39 11.79
N PHE A 33 -19.23 -2.32 10.99
CA PHE A 33 -19.69 -1.09 10.37
C PHE A 33 -20.98 -0.64 11.06
N ASP A 34 -21.13 0.67 11.26
CA ASP A 34 -22.44 1.22 11.56
C ASP A 34 -23.37 1.04 10.34
N ARG A 35 -24.67 1.10 10.60
CA ARG A 35 -25.70 0.84 9.59
C ARG A 35 -25.64 1.86 8.44
N GLU A 36 -25.40 3.14 8.74
CA GLU A 36 -25.37 4.20 7.74
C GLU A 36 -24.21 3.98 6.76
N THR A 37 -23.03 3.64 7.28
CA THR A 37 -21.85 3.33 6.48
C THR A 37 -22.09 2.12 5.59
N LEU A 38 -22.70 1.05 6.11
CA LEU A 38 -22.99 -0.15 5.33
C LEU A 38 -23.98 0.14 4.19
N GLU A 39 -25.09 0.83 4.47
CA GLU A 39 -26.10 1.20 3.47
C GLU A 39 -25.49 2.05 2.32
N ARG A 40 -24.56 2.96 2.66
CA ARG A 40 -23.84 3.76 1.65
C ARG A 40 -22.93 2.90 0.78
N VAL A 41 -22.22 1.94 1.37
CA VAL A 41 -21.34 1.03 0.62
C VAL A 41 -22.15 0.08 -0.26
N GLU A 42 -23.28 -0.43 0.24
CA GLU A 42 -24.21 -1.26 -0.53
C GLU A 42 -24.74 -0.51 -1.75
N ALA A 43 -25.20 0.74 -1.58
CA ALA A 43 -25.67 1.56 -2.69
C ALA A 43 -24.58 1.79 -3.75
N MET A 44 -23.32 2.03 -3.34
CA MET A 44 -22.20 2.17 -4.28
C MET A 44 -21.88 0.84 -4.99
N ALA A 45 -21.96 -0.27 -4.27
CA ALA A 45 -21.71 -1.60 -4.82
C ALA A 45 -22.77 -1.98 -5.86
N ASP A 46 -24.04 -1.66 -5.60
CA ASP A 46 -25.15 -1.88 -6.53
C ASP A 46 -25.00 -1.03 -7.80
N GLN A 47 -24.64 0.25 -7.66
CA GLN A 47 -24.39 1.15 -8.80
C GLN A 47 -23.28 0.66 -9.73
N GLU A 48 -22.25 0.05 -9.15
CA GLU A 48 -21.07 -0.44 -9.88
C GLU A 48 -21.17 -1.92 -10.27
N GLU A 49 -22.33 -2.57 -10.01
CA GLU A 49 -22.60 -3.99 -10.24
C GLU A 49 -21.53 -4.92 -9.62
N ARG A 50 -21.15 -4.65 -8.37
CA ARG A 50 -20.06 -5.34 -7.66
C ARG A 50 -20.51 -5.95 -6.34
N PRO A 51 -19.84 -7.03 -5.88
CA PRO A 51 -20.02 -7.50 -4.51
C PRO A 51 -19.59 -6.44 -3.49
N VAL A 52 -20.38 -6.25 -2.43
CA VAL A 52 -20.11 -5.31 -1.33
C VAL A 52 -18.70 -5.47 -0.76
N ALA A 53 -18.26 -6.71 -0.49
CA ALA A 53 -16.91 -6.99 0.01
C ALA A 53 -15.80 -6.49 -0.93
N ARG A 54 -16.01 -6.60 -2.26
CA ARG A 54 -15.08 -6.07 -3.26
C ARG A 54 -15.06 -4.55 -3.24
N GLN A 55 -16.23 -3.92 -3.11
CA GLN A 55 -16.33 -2.46 -3.00
C GLN A 55 -15.61 -1.93 -1.75
N ILE A 56 -15.80 -2.56 -0.59
CA ILE A 56 -15.08 -2.24 0.65
C ILE A 56 -13.57 -2.32 0.42
N THR A 57 -13.11 -3.42 -0.20
CA THR A 57 -11.67 -3.62 -0.47
C THR A 57 -11.10 -2.50 -1.34
N LEU A 58 -11.83 -2.06 -2.36
CA LEU A 58 -11.40 -0.96 -3.23
C LEU A 58 -11.35 0.38 -2.50
N LEU A 59 -12.36 0.68 -1.68
CA LEU A 59 -12.39 1.90 -0.88
C LEU A 59 -11.25 1.96 0.12
N VAL A 60 -10.93 0.83 0.78
CA VAL A 60 -9.79 0.74 1.71
C VAL A 60 -8.46 0.96 0.97
N LYS A 61 -8.27 0.35 -0.21
CA LYS A 61 -7.07 0.56 -1.02
C LYS A 61 -6.92 2.03 -1.43
N ALA A 62 -7.99 2.64 -1.92
CA ALA A 62 -7.98 4.05 -2.29
C ALA A 62 -7.66 4.96 -1.11
N ALA A 63 -8.21 4.68 0.08
CA ALA A 63 -7.90 5.44 1.29
C ALA A 63 -6.42 5.35 1.70
N LEU A 64 -5.81 4.16 1.56
CA LEU A 64 -4.38 3.97 1.83
C LEU A 64 -3.52 4.74 0.83
N GLU A 65 -3.85 4.71 -0.46
CA GLU A 65 -3.13 5.49 -1.49
C GLU A 65 -3.20 7.01 -1.21
N LEU A 66 -4.35 7.50 -0.75
CA LEU A 66 -4.49 8.90 -0.33
C LEU A 66 -3.57 9.25 0.84
N ILE A 67 -3.44 8.34 1.82
CA ILE A 67 -2.57 8.52 2.98
C ILE A 67 -1.10 8.53 2.55
N ASP A 68 -0.69 7.53 1.78
CA ASP A 68 0.73 7.31 1.44
C ASP A 68 1.26 8.35 0.45
N HIS A 69 0.44 8.79 -0.50
CA HIS A 69 0.92 9.57 -1.65
C HIS A 69 0.34 10.98 -1.75
N GLN A 70 -0.80 11.26 -1.11
CA GLN A 70 -1.52 12.52 -1.30
C GLN A 70 -1.60 13.39 -0.04
N GLY A 71 -0.78 13.07 0.97
CA GLY A 71 -0.69 13.85 2.20
C GLY A 71 -1.99 13.84 3.00
N PHE A 72 -2.76 12.75 2.94
CA PHE A 72 -3.89 12.57 3.84
C PHE A 72 -3.43 11.90 5.13
N LYS A 73 -4.12 12.22 6.23
CA LYS A 73 -3.95 11.56 7.52
C LYS A 73 -5.31 11.15 8.07
N LEU A 74 -5.33 10.08 8.84
CA LEU A 74 -6.51 9.69 9.60
C LEU A 74 -6.54 10.48 10.91
N VAL A 75 -7.53 11.37 11.07
CA VAL A 75 -7.72 12.21 12.26
C VAL A 75 -9.15 11.99 12.77
N ASP A 76 -9.28 11.51 14.00
CA ASP A 76 -10.57 11.16 14.64
C ASP A 76 -11.43 10.20 13.79
N GLY A 77 -10.79 9.21 13.16
CA GLY A 77 -11.46 8.24 12.28
C GLY A 77 -11.91 8.80 10.93
N LYS A 78 -11.52 10.04 10.59
CA LYS A 78 -11.84 10.68 9.30
C LYS A 78 -10.56 10.96 8.51
N LEU A 79 -10.60 10.70 7.22
CA LEU A 79 -9.51 11.03 6.31
C LEU A 79 -9.48 12.55 6.11
N ARG A 80 -8.36 13.21 6.44
CA ARG A 80 -8.18 14.66 6.27
C ARG A 80 -6.91 14.96 5.47
N LYS A 81 -7.02 15.87 4.50
CA LYS A 81 -5.85 16.36 3.76
C LYS A 81 -5.05 17.29 4.66
N VAL A 82 -3.77 17.02 4.86
CA VAL A 82 -2.86 17.95 5.51
C VAL A 82 -2.03 18.64 4.44
N SER A 83 -2.20 19.94 4.29
CA SER A 83 -1.21 20.76 3.60
C SER A 83 0.00 20.82 4.51
N ILE A 84 1.09 20.13 4.12
CA ILE A 84 2.40 20.45 4.66
C ILE A 84 2.70 21.82 4.06
N GLU A 85 2.38 22.89 4.79
CA GLU A 85 3.13 24.12 4.60
C GLU A 85 4.58 23.73 4.89
N SER A 86 5.39 23.67 3.84
CA SER A 86 6.82 23.53 3.96
C SER A 86 7.28 24.65 4.89
N VAL A 87 7.65 24.29 6.11
CA VAL A 87 8.58 25.11 6.86
C VAL A 87 9.82 25.13 5.98
N ASP A 88 10.04 26.26 5.31
CA ASP A 88 11.31 26.59 4.70
C ASP A 88 12.34 26.50 5.82
N ILE A 89 13.00 25.35 5.91
CA ILE A 89 14.23 25.24 6.69
C ILE A 89 15.24 25.95 5.81
N ASP A 90 15.35 27.27 6.01
CA ASP A 90 16.53 28.05 5.65
C ASP A 90 17.73 27.29 6.24
N SER A 91 18.31 26.42 5.42
CA SER A 91 19.61 25.82 5.68
C SER A 91 20.64 26.83 5.20
N GLU A 92 20.74 27.93 5.95
CA GLU A 92 21.98 28.69 6.03
C GLU A 92 22.97 27.82 6.83
N GLU A 93 23.97 27.27 6.14
CA GLU A 93 25.42 27.42 6.44
C GLU A 93 26.28 26.51 5.54
#